data_AF-A0A3N7GZK2-F1
#
_entry.id   AF-A0A3N7GZK2-F1
#
_cell.length_a   1.000
_cell.length_b   1.000
_cell.length_c   1.000
_cell.angle_alpha   90.00
_cell.angle_beta   90.00
_cell.angle_gamma   90.00
#
_symmetry.space_group_name_H-M   'P 1'
#
loop_
_entity.id
_entity.type
_entity.pdbx_description
1 polymer ?
#
loop_
_entity_poly.entity_id
_entity_poly.type
_entity_poly.pdbx_seq_one_letter_code
_entity_poly.pdbx_strand_id
1 'polypeptide(L)'
;MFVGLKGNYHELGKYQSRHTLLKIALFDLWLANTDRSANNYNLLVQSVEERFQIIPIDHSDVFDGCRLGQELAQLTPEDSILYADLAQVLLYNPKKIADEANAILDNFPTFVLNCGNMLPDIVAGMPDGWCLNKQQLEQQIREAVVENNAWLKDTEANFRELVAPLTKGA
;
A
#
# COMPACT_ATOMS: atom_id res chain seq x y z
N MET A 1 -19.23 3.45 -11.23
CA MET A 1 -19.91 4.53 -10.47
C MET A 1 -19.03 5.79 -10.31
N PHE A 2 -18.13 6.13 -11.25
CA PHE A 2 -17.24 7.32 -11.15
C PHE A 2 -17.45 8.37 -12.26
N VAL A 3 -18.51 8.22 -13.07
CA VAL A 3 -18.76 9.07 -14.24
C VAL A 3 -18.95 10.55 -13.88
N GLY A 4 -19.44 10.85 -12.67
CA GLY A 4 -19.68 12.23 -12.21
C GLY A 4 -18.46 13.00 -11.69
N LEU A 5 -17.36 12.31 -11.36
CA LEU A 5 -16.11 12.94 -10.87
C LEU A 5 -15.06 13.09 -11.96
N LYS A 6 -15.14 12.28 -13.02
CA LYS A 6 -14.16 12.30 -14.11
C LYS A 6 -14.19 13.65 -14.84
N GLY A 7 -13.08 14.38 -14.80
CA GLY A 7 -12.95 15.71 -15.40
C GLY A 7 -13.37 16.88 -14.50
N ASN A 8 -13.90 16.62 -13.30
CA ASN A 8 -14.16 17.68 -12.31
C ASN A 8 -12.97 17.82 -11.35
N TYR A 9 -11.90 18.45 -11.84
CA TYR A 9 -10.64 18.59 -11.10
C TYR A 9 -10.75 19.41 -9.80
N HIS A 10 -11.76 20.27 -9.68
CA HIS A 10 -12.03 21.01 -8.45
C HIS A 10 -12.52 20.06 -7.34
N GLU A 11 -13.51 19.22 -7.63
CA GLU A 11 -14.01 18.22 -6.70
C GLU A 11 -12.97 17.13 -6.40
N LEU A 12 -12.22 16.69 -7.42
CA LEU A 12 -11.11 15.75 -7.21
C LEU A 12 -10.01 16.33 -6.31
N GLY A 13 -9.78 17.65 -6.37
CA GLY A 13 -8.83 18.34 -5.50
C GLY A 13 -9.22 18.38 -4.02
N LYS A 14 -10.48 18.06 -3.67
CA LYS A 14 -10.95 17.92 -2.28
C LYS A 14 -10.49 16.60 -1.67
N TYR A 15 -10.19 15.60 -2.48
CA TYR A 15 -9.58 14.37 -2.01
C TYR A 15 -8.08 14.60 -1.82
N GLN A 16 -7.59 14.57 -0.58
CA GLN A 16 -6.14 14.52 -0.30
C GLN A 16 -5.57 13.12 -0.57
N SER A 17 -6.06 12.46 -1.61
CA SER A 17 -6.03 11.00 -1.73
C SER A 17 -4.89 10.48 -2.59
N ARG A 18 -4.23 11.29 -3.43
CA ARG A 18 -3.19 10.78 -4.33
C ARG A 18 -2.01 10.18 -3.55
N HIS A 19 -1.35 11.01 -2.76
CA HIS A 19 -0.22 10.58 -1.94
C HIS A 19 -0.61 9.42 -1.01
N THR A 20 -1.78 9.51 -0.37
CA THR A 20 -2.28 8.45 0.52
C THR A 20 -2.55 7.15 -0.24
N LEU A 21 -3.19 7.20 -1.41
CA LEU A 21 -3.49 6.02 -2.21
C LEU A 21 -2.20 5.37 -2.75
N LEU A 22 -1.24 6.17 -3.21
CA LEU A 22 0.09 5.69 -3.62
C LEU A 22 0.83 5.03 -2.44
N LYS A 23 0.75 5.62 -1.25
CA LYS A 23 1.36 5.06 -0.03
C LYS A 23 0.68 3.77 0.42
N ILE A 24 -0.64 3.70 0.32
CA ILE A 24 -1.43 2.46 0.55
C ILE A 24 -0.99 1.38 -0.44
N ALA A 25 -0.91 1.71 -1.73
CA ALA A 25 -0.49 0.76 -2.74
C ALA A 25 0.92 0.22 -2.51
N LEU A 26 1.89 1.09 -2.15
CA LEU A 26 3.24 0.63 -1.80
C LEU A 26 3.22 -0.27 -0.57
N PHE A 27 2.41 0.04 0.43
CA PHE A 27 2.25 -0.80 1.61
C PHE A 27 1.70 -2.20 1.26
N ASP A 28 0.71 -2.27 0.38
CA ASP A 28 0.12 -3.55 -0.06
C ASP A 28 1.11 -4.39 -0.85
N LEU A 29 1.91 -3.78 -1.73
CA LEU A 29 2.99 -4.49 -2.44
C LEU A 29 4.06 -4.98 -1.45
N TRP A 30 4.46 -4.13 -0.50
CA TRP A 30 5.47 -4.45 0.48
C TRP A 30 5.05 -5.61 1.40
N LEU A 31 3.82 -5.61 1.89
CA LEU A 31 3.31 -6.67 2.74
C LEU A 31 2.63 -7.79 1.98
N ALA A 32 2.62 -7.79 0.64
CA ALA A 32 1.86 -8.74 -0.17
C ALA A 32 0.40 -8.91 0.30
N ASN A 33 -0.32 -7.80 0.43
CA ASN A 33 -1.73 -7.81 0.81
C ASN A 33 -2.61 -8.22 -0.37
N THR A 34 -3.10 -9.46 -0.36
CA THR A 34 -3.86 -10.03 -1.48
C THR A 34 -5.35 -9.69 -1.46
N ASP A 35 -5.86 -9.06 -0.40
CA ASP A 35 -7.28 -8.72 -0.27
C ASP A 35 -7.60 -7.26 -0.64
N ARG A 36 -6.59 -6.44 -0.97
CA ARG A 36 -6.81 -5.07 -1.51
C ARG A 36 -6.52 -5.00 -3.00
N SER A 37 -7.57 -5.13 -3.83
CA SER A 37 -7.49 -5.24 -5.29
C SER A 37 -8.51 -4.35 -6.01
N ALA A 38 -8.58 -4.44 -7.35
CA ALA A 38 -9.61 -3.78 -8.14
C ALA A 38 -11.05 -4.28 -7.82
N ASN A 39 -11.19 -5.47 -7.26
CA ASN A 39 -12.48 -6.08 -6.90
C ASN A 39 -12.87 -5.88 -5.43
N ASN A 40 -11.88 -5.66 -4.56
CA ASN A 40 -12.09 -5.38 -3.15
C ASN A 40 -11.20 -4.22 -2.70
N TYR A 41 -11.78 -3.03 -2.52
CA TYR A 41 -10.97 -1.86 -2.18
C TYR A 41 -10.51 -1.87 -0.73
N ASN A 42 -11.31 -2.38 0.22
CA ASN A 42 -11.01 -2.26 1.65
C ASN A 42 -10.56 -0.82 2.04
N LEU A 43 -11.26 0.18 1.51
CA LEU A 43 -11.02 1.60 1.75
C LEU A 43 -12.29 2.26 2.30
N LEU A 44 -12.15 3.01 3.38
CA LEU A 44 -13.17 3.94 3.85
C LEU A 44 -12.86 5.35 3.35
N VAL A 45 -13.90 6.17 3.18
CA VAL A 45 -13.79 7.59 2.88
C VAL A 45 -14.38 8.39 4.03
N GLN A 46 -13.56 9.22 4.66
CA GLN A 46 -13.96 10.12 5.73
C GLN A 46 -14.00 11.56 5.22
N SER A 47 -15.06 12.30 5.54
CA SER A 47 -15.13 13.75 5.30
C SER A 47 -14.52 14.51 6.48
N VAL A 48 -13.58 15.40 6.20
CA VAL A 48 -12.89 16.25 7.19
C VAL A 48 -12.76 17.65 6.60
N GLU A 49 -13.41 18.65 7.21
CA GLU A 49 -13.29 20.07 6.84
C GLU A 49 -13.36 20.31 5.30
N GLU A 50 -14.44 19.84 4.66
CA GLU A 50 -14.68 19.93 3.21
C GLU A 50 -13.74 19.11 2.31
N ARG A 51 -12.85 18.32 2.91
CA ARG A 51 -11.96 17.38 2.22
C ARG A 51 -12.37 15.95 2.48
N PHE A 52 -11.81 15.05 1.67
CA PHE A 52 -11.98 13.61 1.84
C PHE A 52 -10.64 12.95 2.07
N GLN A 53 -10.60 12.09 3.10
CA GLN A 53 -9.45 11.24 3.43
C GLN A 53 -9.82 9.78 3.15
N ILE A 54 -8.85 9.05 2.61
CA ILE A 54 -8.95 7.61 2.40
C ILE A 54 -8.28 6.92 3.58
N ILE A 55 -8.98 5.95 4.17
CA ILE A 55 -8.50 5.17 5.30
C ILE A 55 -8.47 3.70 4.87
N PRO A 56 -7.30 3.04 4.84
CA PRO A 56 -7.24 1.62 4.58
C PRO A 56 -7.81 0.86 5.77
N ILE A 57 -8.63 -0.14 5.48
CA ILE A 57 -9.13 -1.10 6.47
C ILE A 57 -8.75 -2.50 6.03
N ASP A 58 -9.07 -3.46 6.90
CA ASP A 58 -8.99 -4.90 6.66
C ASP A 58 -7.67 -5.37 6.04
N HIS A 59 -6.72 -5.71 6.91
CA HIS A 59 -5.38 -6.16 6.54
C HIS A 59 -5.17 -7.63 6.92
N SER A 60 -6.22 -8.44 6.97
CA SER A 60 -6.10 -9.84 7.41
C SER A 60 -5.22 -10.68 6.48
N ASP A 61 -5.24 -10.38 5.18
CA ASP A 61 -4.63 -11.19 4.14
C ASP A 61 -3.29 -10.61 3.66
N VAL A 62 -2.58 -9.92 4.56
CA VAL A 62 -1.17 -9.61 4.37
C VAL A 62 -0.33 -10.89 4.38
N PHE A 63 0.88 -10.77 3.87
CA PHE A 63 1.88 -11.82 3.71
C PHE A 63 1.41 -12.93 2.79
N ASP A 64 0.88 -12.57 1.62
CA ASP A 64 0.45 -13.51 0.57
C ASP A 64 -0.60 -14.50 1.12
N GLY A 65 -1.66 -13.96 1.73
CA GLY A 65 -2.72 -14.76 2.36
C GLY A 65 -2.23 -15.53 3.60
N CYS A 66 -1.57 -14.85 4.54
CA CYS A 66 -1.07 -15.43 5.79
C CYS A 66 0.01 -16.53 5.62
N ARG A 67 0.85 -16.43 4.59
CA ARG A 67 1.92 -17.40 4.26
C ARG A 67 3.29 -17.08 4.87
N LEU A 68 3.34 -16.31 5.96
CA LEU A 68 4.59 -16.05 6.70
C LEU A 68 5.35 -17.35 7.01
N GLY A 69 6.67 -17.32 6.80
CA GLY A 69 7.55 -18.48 6.91
C GLY A 69 7.69 -19.31 5.63
N GLN A 70 7.03 -18.90 4.55
CA GLN A 70 7.24 -19.41 3.19
C GLN A 70 7.74 -18.27 2.29
N GLU A 71 8.17 -18.61 1.08
CA GLU A 71 8.45 -17.60 0.05
C GLU A 71 7.16 -16.87 -0.32
N LEU A 72 7.19 -15.53 -0.31
CA LEU A 72 6.07 -14.68 -0.65
C LEU A 72 6.08 -14.37 -2.15
N ALA A 73 4.91 -14.23 -2.76
CA ALA A 73 4.77 -13.75 -4.13
C ALA A 73 4.47 -12.25 -4.17
N GLN A 74 5.06 -11.55 -5.14
CA GLN A 74 4.69 -10.17 -5.47
C GLN A 74 3.26 -10.12 -6.03
N LEU A 75 2.54 -9.05 -5.73
CA LEU A 75 1.19 -8.83 -6.29
C LEU A 75 1.28 -8.59 -7.79
N THR A 76 0.32 -9.14 -8.53
CA THR A 76 0.12 -8.84 -9.95
C THR A 76 -0.57 -7.48 -10.13
N PRO A 77 -0.60 -6.91 -11.35
CA PRO A 77 -1.37 -5.70 -11.60
C PRO A 77 -2.84 -5.82 -11.17
N GLU A 78 -3.50 -6.93 -11.49
CA GLU A 78 -4.91 -7.16 -11.18
C GLU A 78 -5.19 -7.27 -9.67
N ASP A 79 -4.19 -7.73 -8.90
CA ASP A 79 -4.23 -7.81 -7.45
C ASP A 79 -3.96 -6.46 -6.77
N SER A 80 -3.53 -5.44 -7.52
CA SER A 80 -3.20 -4.12 -6.97
C SER A 80 -4.35 -3.12 -7.08
N ILE A 81 -4.53 -2.31 -6.03
CA ILE A 81 -5.43 -1.16 -6.04
C ILE A 81 -5.06 -0.12 -7.11
N LEU A 82 -3.80 -0.09 -7.59
CA LEU A 82 -3.37 0.83 -8.65
C LEU A 82 -4.00 0.51 -10.02
N TYR A 83 -4.44 -0.73 -10.23
CA TYR A 83 -5.15 -1.13 -11.43
C TYR A 83 -6.65 -0.81 -11.38
N ALA A 84 -7.18 -0.47 -10.21
CA ALA A 84 -8.59 -0.17 -10.03
C ALA A 84 -9.03 1.10 -10.76
N ASP A 85 -10.30 1.12 -11.21
CA ASP A 85 -10.96 2.33 -11.73
C ASP A 85 -10.85 3.52 -10.77
N LEU A 86 -10.91 3.25 -9.45
CA LEU A 86 -10.75 4.27 -8.42
C LEU A 86 -9.38 4.97 -8.52
N ALA A 87 -8.30 4.21 -8.73
CA ALA A 87 -6.96 4.77 -8.90
C ALA A 87 -6.89 5.64 -10.16
N GLN A 88 -7.49 5.22 -11.28
CA GLN A 88 -7.54 6.02 -12.51
C GLN A 88 -8.28 7.35 -12.33
N VAL A 89 -9.26 7.41 -11.43
CA VAL A 89 -10.04 8.63 -11.13
C VAL A 89 -9.28 9.56 -10.19
N LEU A 90 -8.68 9.01 -9.13
CA LEU A 90 -8.01 9.81 -8.11
C LEU A 90 -6.58 10.23 -8.52
N LEU A 91 -5.89 9.38 -9.27
CA LEU A 91 -4.55 9.63 -9.81
C LEU A 91 -4.66 10.24 -11.21
N TYR A 92 -5.19 11.46 -11.27
CA TYR A 92 -5.50 12.14 -12.54
C TYR A 92 -4.42 13.11 -13.07
N ASN A 93 -3.34 13.36 -12.32
CA ASN A 93 -2.30 14.33 -12.67
C ASN A 93 -0.94 13.62 -12.81
N PRO A 94 -0.53 13.23 -14.04
CA PRO A 94 0.67 12.44 -14.32
C PRO A 94 1.95 12.98 -13.67
N LYS A 95 2.19 14.28 -13.79
CA LYS A 95 3.38 14.93 -13.21
C LYS A 95 3.40 14.82 -11.69
N LYS A 96 2.29 15.18 -11.03
CA LYS A 96 2.20 15.08 -9.56
C LYS A 96 2.29 13.64 -9.07
N ILE A 97 1.76 12.68 -9.82
CA ILE A 97 1.87 11.25 -9.49
C ILE A 97 3.34 10.83 -9.52
N ALA A 98 4.08 11.20 -10.57
CA ALA A 98 5.51 10.89 -10.66
C ALA A 98 6.31 11.51 -9.50
N ASP A 99 6.07 12.79 -9.21
CA ASP A 99 6.73 13.49 -8.10
C ASP A 99 6.41 12.84 -6.74
N GLU A 100 5.13 12.54 -6.47
CA GLU A 100 4.69 11.92 -5.22
C GLU A 100 5.17 10.46 -5.08
N ALA A 101 5.15 9.68 -6.17
CA ALA A 101 5.63 8.30 -6.16
C ALA A 101 7.14 8.21 -5.91
N ASN A 102 7.93 9.08 -6.54
CA ASN A 102 9.36 9.17 -6.26
C ASN A 102 9.63 9.58 -4.82
N ALA A 103 8.93 10.60 -4.30
CA ALA A 103 9.07 11.01 -2.91
C ALA A 103 8.70 9.90 -1.92
N ILE A 104 7.68 9.08 -2.21
CA ILE A 104 7.32 7.92 -1.39
C ILE A 104 8.43 6.87 -1.41
N LEU A 105 8.98 6.54 -2.59
CA LEU A 105 10.06 5.58 -2.74
C LEU A 105 11.35 6.04 -2.06
N ASP A 106 11.70 7.33 -2.16
CA ASP A 106 12.86 7.90 -1.47
C ASP A 106 12.76 7.73 0.07
N ASN A 107 11.55 7.74 0.60
CA ASN A 107 11.28 7.52 2.03
C ASN A 107 11.04 6.05 2.40
N PHE A 108 10.87 5.15 1.44
CA PHE A 108 10.51 3.75 1.70
C PHE A 108 11.49 3.04 2.62
N PRO A 109 12.83 3.16 2.46
CA PRO A 109 13.78 2.56 3.40
C PRO A 109 13.59 3.05 4.85
N THR A 110 13.21 4.32 5.04
CA THR A 110 12.93 4.88 6.38
C THR A 110 11.63 4.33 6.95
N PHE A 111 10.59 4.10 6.13
CA PHE A 111 9.36 3.45 6.56
C PHE A 111 9.63 2.02 7.03
N VAL A 112 10.36 1.24 6.24
CA VAL A 112 10.75 -0.14 6.57
C VAL A 112 11.55 -0.18 7.87
N LEU A 113 12.56 0.70 8.01
CA LEU A 113 13.37 0.80 9.23
C LEU A 113 12.52 1.12 10.46
N ASN A 114 11.63 2.11 10.37
CA ASN A 114 10.78 2.51 11.49
C ASN A 114 9.82 1.39 11.90
N CYS A 115 9.22 0.70 10.93
CA CYS A 115 8.39 -0.47 11.21
C CYS A 115 9.20 -1.60 11.83
N GLY A 116 10.42 -1.88 11.33
CA GLY A 116 11.32 -2.89 11.89
C GLY A 116 11.75 -2.59 13.33
N ASN A 117 11.94 -1.31 13.65
CA ASN A 117 12.25 -0.86 15.02
C ASN A 117 11.04 -0.97 15.96
N MET A 118 9.83 -0.73 15.47
CA MET A 118 8.59 -0.84 16.25
C MET A 118 8.04 -2.27 16.33
N LEU A 119 8.51 -3.19 15.49
CA LEU A 119 8.01 -4.55 15.41
C LEU A 119 7.99 -5.32 16.75
N PRO A 120 9.02 -5.22 17.63
CA PRO A 120 8.98 -5.89 18.93
C PRO A 120 7.79 -5.42 19.78
N ASP A 121 7.53 -4.12 19.80
CA ASP A 121 6.43 -3.53 20.57
C ASP A 121 5.06 -3.91 19.97
N ILE A 122 4.95 -3.93 18.64
CA ILE A 122 3.74 -4.37 17.92
C ILE A 122 3.41 -5.82 18.29
N VAL A 123 4.39 -6.72 18.19
CA VAL A 123 4.21 -8.15 18.46
C VAL A 123 3.95 -8.40 19.95
N ALA A 124 4.64 -7.68 20.85
CA ALA A 124 4.39 -7.77 22.29
C ALA A 124 2.97 -7.34 22.66
N GLY A 125 2.43 -6.31 21.99
CA GLY A 125 1.09 -5.79 22.21
C GLY A 125 -0.06 -6.68 21.71
N MET A 126 0.23 -7.74 20.94
CA MET A 126 -0.80 -8.68 20.48
C MET A 126 -1.39 -9.48 21.66
N PRO A 127 -2.69 -9.79 21.67
CA PRO A 127 -3.28 -10.69 22.67
C PRO A 127 -2.59 -12.06 22.67
N ASP A 128 -2.31 -12.63 23.84
CA ASP A 128 -1.60 -13.92 23.95
C ASP A 128 -2.36 -15.08 23.30
N GLY A 129 -3.69 -15.01 23.23
CA GLY A 129 -4.53 -16.01 22.56
C GLY A 129 -4.45 -15.99 21.03
N TRP A 130 -3.84 -14.96 20.42
CA TRP A 130 -3.75 -14.83 18.96
C TRP A 130 -2.47 -15.44 18.38
N CYS A 131 -1.37 -15.46 19.15
CA CYS A 131 -0.11 -16.02 18.71
C CYS A 131 0.64 -16.66 19.90
N LEU A 132 0.77 -17.99 19.86
CA LEU A 132 1.49 -18.75 20.90
C LEU A 132 3.00 -18.52 20.87
N ASN A 133 3.56 -18.18 19.71
CA ASN A 133 5.00 -17.97 19.53
C ASN A 133 5.29 -16.60 18.89
N LYS A 134 5.15 -15.55 19.70
CA LYS A 134 5.43 -14.16 19.33
C LYS A 134 6.85 -13.96 18.79
N GLN A 135 7.84 -14.63 19.37
CA GLN A 135 9.23 -14.52 18.92
C GLN A 135 9.41 -15.05 17.49
N GLN A 136 8.80 -16.20 17.17
CA GLN A 136 8.86 -16.75 15.81
C GLN A 136 8.13 -15.85 14.81
N LEU A 137 6.97 -15.29 15.19
CA LEU A 137 6.23 -14.35 14.35
C LEU A 137 7.09 -13.11 14.01
N GLU A 138 7.73 -12.50 15.02
CA GLU A 138 8.63 -11.38 14.81
C GLU A 138 9.75 -11.74 13.83
N GLN A 139 10.43 -12.87 14.06
CA GLN A 139 11.53 -13.31 13.21
C GLN A 139 11.08 -13.52 11.75
N GLN A 140 9.92 -14.17 11.55
CA GLN A 140 9.38 -14.40 10.21
C GLN A 140 9.03 -13.10 9.48
N ILE A 141 8.47 -12.10 10.17
CA ILE A 141 8.20 -10.78 9.59
C ILE A 141 9.52 -10.09 9.21
N ARG A 142 10.53 -10.14 10.09
CA ARG A 142 11.85 -9.54 9.83
C ARG A 142 12.48 -10.13 8.58
N GLU A 143 12.60 -11.45 8.55
CA GLU A 143 13.22 -12.19 7.46
C GLU A 143 12.47 -12.06 6.15
N ALA A 144 11.14 -11.96 6.18
CA ALA A 144 10.33 -11.89 4.97
C ALA A 144 10.33 -10.49 4.33
N VAL A 145 10.06 -9.44 5.12
CA VAL A 145 9.71 -8.13 4.57
C VAL A 145 10.54 -6.95 5.10
N VAL A 146 11.27 -7.08 6.21
CA VAL A 146 12.06 -5.96 6.77
C VAL A 146 13.53 -6.04 6.36
N GLU A 147 14.14 -7.21 6.46
CA GLU A 147 15.58 -7.43 6.27
C GLU A 147 15.89 -8.08 4.91
N ASN A 148 14.85 -8.45 4.16
CA ASN A 148 14.95 -9.06 2.84
C ASN A 148 15.20 -8.02 1.75
N ASN A 149 16.47 -7.74 1.48
CA ASN A 149 16.87 -6.77 0.45
C ASN A 149 16.41 -7.13 -0.97
N ALA A 150 16.20 -8.41 -1.29
CA ALA A 150 15.67 -8.81 -2.59
C ALA A 150 14.19 -8.41 -2.68
N TRP A 151 13.40 -8.80 -1.69
CA TRP A 151 11.99 -8.43 -1.59
C TRP A 151 11.74 -6.92 -1.63
N LEU A 152 12.55 -6.13 -0.91
CA LEU A 152 12.42 -4.67 -0.91
C LEU A 152 12.69 -4.08 -2.30
N LYS A 153 13.71 -4.58 -3.02
CA LYS A 153 14.01 -4.14 -4.39
C LYS A 153 12.90 -4.54 -5.36
N ASP A 154 12.39 -5.75 -5.22
CA ASP A 154 11.30 -6.26 -6.06
C ASP A 154 10.02 -5.45 -5.81
N THR A 155 9.74 -5.09 -4.56
CA THR A 155 8.63 -4.21 -4.18
C THR A 155 8.77 -2.83 -4.83
N GLU A 156 9.95 -2.21 -4.77
CA GLU A 156 10.21 -0.92 -5.43
C GLU A 156 10.05 -1.02 -6.95
N ALA A 157 10.58 -2.07 -7.57
CA ALA A 157 10.48 -2.30 -9.00
C ALA A 157 9.03 -2.49 -9.44
N ASN A 158 8.28 -3.33 -8.72
CA ASN A 158 6.86 -3.57 -8.97
C ASN A 158 6.03 -2.29 -8.81
N PHE A 159 6.27 -1.51 -7.74
CA PHE A 159 5.60 -0.23 -7.56
C PHE A 159 5.88 0.75 -8.71
N ARG A 160 7.14 0.84 -9.18
CA ARG A 160 7.49 1.67 -10.35
C ARG A 160 6.79 1.19 -11.61
N GLU A 161 6.73 -0.11 -11.84
CA GLU A 161 6.04 -0.70 -12.99
C GLU A 161 4.54 -0.37 -13.00
N LEU A 162 3.87 -0.51 -11.86
CA LEU A 162 2.43 -0.24 -11.73
C LEU A 162 2.09 1.26 -11.79
N VAL A 163 3.00 2.13 -11.34
CA VAL A 163 2.83 3.59 -11.45
C VAL A 163 3.09 4.10 -12.87
N ALA A 164 4.00 3.49 -13.63
CA ALA A 164 4.43 3.98 -14.93
C ALA A 164 3.28 4.25 -15.94
N PRO A 165 2.23 3.42 -16.06
CA PRO A 165 1.08 3.73 -16.91
C PRO A 165 0.33 5.00 -16.51
N LEU A 166 0.29 5.33 -15.22
CA LEU A 166 -0.41 6.50 -14.66
C LEU A 166 0.35 7.81 -14.88
N THR A 167 1.64 7.71 -15.22
CA THR A 167 2.51 8.87 -15.48
C THR A 167 2.73 9.14 -16.97
N LYS A 168 2.20 8.30 -17.87
CA LYS A 168 2.32 8.51 -19.32
C LYS A 168 1.49 9.73 -19.74
N GLY A 169 2.17 10.77 -20.22
CA GLY A 169 1.57 12.06 -20.58
C GLY A 169 2.03 13.26 -19.74
N ALA A 170 2.97 13.05 -18.81
CA ALA A 170 3.72 14.11 -18.14
C ALA A 170 4.80 14.74 -19.04
#